data_AF-A0A0D0B731-F1
#
_entry.id   AF-A0A0D0B731-F1
#
_cell.length_a   1.000
_cell.length_b   1.000
_cell.length_c   1.000
_cell.angle_alpha   90.00
_cell.angle_beta   90.00
_cell.angle_gamma   90.00
#
_symmetry.space_group_name_H-M   'P 1'
#
loop_
_entity.id
_entity.type
_entity.pdbx_description
1 polymer ?
#
loop_
_entity_poly.entity_id
_entity_poly.type
_entity_poly.pdbx_seq_one_letter_code
_entity_poly.pdbx_strand_id
1 'polypeptide(L)'
;MRLQDSKFAKIETDAKIIHKSKNQLLEILAPSNGSYDFLRDPALLTSTEVALFFMDKQQLSPIYYNTLLNYLNSSGRDYHAANVDYYRADLSLAILPRSADFPKQFTFEGKTYSVQSKREASSHIQFYIPGSQNQTATGCIQEIWQLPLEYRMHTFLLIKQHVPLSTFGQNQNPYSREPCSFLKSNLVEDRLTDHTLIIEPNHIICHLAVYKRPAGTFGISCKTMAITWSLNRGRH
;
A
#
# COMPACT_ATOMS: atom_id res chain seq x y z
N MET A 1 57.06 -29.11 31.82
CA MET A 1 55.94 -28.40 32.50
C MET A 1 55.50 -27.25 31.60
N ARG A 2 54.18 -27.08 31.35
CA ARG A 2 53.51 -26.13 30.42
C ARG A 2 53.38 -26.53 28.93
N LEU A 3 52.50 -27.49 28.62
CA LEU A 3 51.93 -27.63 27.26
C LEU A 3 50.48 -28.14 27.22
N GLN A 4 49.80 -28.36 28.36
CA GLN A 4 48.43 -28.88 28.39
C GLN A 4 47.33 -27.82 28.67
N ASP A 5 47.67 -26.65 29.23
CA ASP A 5 46.67 -25.65 29.63
C ASP A 5 46.11 -24.80 28.47
N SER A 6 46.79 -24.77 27.33
CA SER A 6 46.40 -23.94 26.18
C SER A 6 45.27 -24.53 25.33
N LYS A 7 45.09 -25.86 25.31
CA LYS A 7 44.05 -26.51 24.50
C LYS A 7 42.67 -26.46 25.16
N PHE A 8 42.59 -26.55 26.49
CA PHE A 8 41.31 -26.50 27.22
C PHE A 8 40.71 -25.10 27.20
N ALA A 9 41.53 -24.05 27.34
CA ALA A 9 41.06 -22.67 27.29
C ALA A 9 40.43 -22.29 25.95
N LYS A 10 40.89 -22.88 24.82
CA LYS A 10 40.39 -22.58 23.47
C LYS A 10 39.04 -23.27 23.17
N ILE A 11 38.84 -24.48 23.69
CA ILE A 11 37.59 -25.24 23.51
C ILE A 11 36.44 -24.58 24.29
N GLU A 12 36.74 -24.01 25.46
CA GLU A 12 35.75 -23.34 26.30
C GLU A 12 35.28 -21.99 25.71
N THR A 13 36.17 -21.26 25.04
CA THR A 13 35.81 -20.04 24.30
C THR A 13 35.02 -20.36 23.04
N ASP A 14 35.41 -21.37 22.27
CA ASP A 14 34.70 -21.76 21.05
C ASP A 14 33.28 -22.28 21.36
N ALA A 15 33.12 -23.06 22.44
CA ALA A 15 31.80 -23.50 22.90
C ALA A 15 30.92 -22.33 23.38
N LYS A 16 31.48 -21.34 24.08
CA LYS A 16 30.76 -20.13 24.52
C LYS A 16 30.36 -19.24 23.35
N ILE A 17 31.20 -19.13 22.31
CA ILE A 17 30.90 -18.37 21.08
C ILE A 17 29.77 -19.05 20.31
N ILE A 18 29.84 -20.37 20.10
CA ILE A 18 28.79 -21.13 19.39
C ILE A 18 27.46 -21.03 20.12
N HIS A 19 27.44 -21.09 21.45
CA HIS A 19 26.21 -20.99 22.24
C HIS A 19 25.61 -19.58 22.22
N LYS A 20 26.45 -18.54 22.21
CA LYS A 20 26.03 -17.14 22.09
C LYS A 20 25.48 -16.84 20.69
N SER A 21 26.12 -17.36 19.63
CA SER A 21 25.66 -17.20 18.25
C SER A 21 24.36 -17.96 17.98
N LYS A 22 24.17 -19.14 18.58
CA LYS A 22 22.93 -19.93 18.43
C LYS A 22 21.74 -19.28 19.13
N ASN A 23 21.97 -18.68 20.31
CA ASN A 23 20.95 -17.91 21.02
C ASN A 23 20.61 -16.60 20.30
N GLN A 24 21.60 -15.90 19.72
CA GLN A 24 21.35 -14.73 18.86
C GLN A 24 20.57 -15.11 17.59
N LEU A 25 20.87 -16.25 16.98
CA LEU A 25 20.13 -16.73 15.81
C LEU A 25 18.69 -17.08 16.17
N LEU A 26 18.46 -17.72 17.32
CA LEU A 26 17.12 -18.02 17.82
C LEU A 26 16.33 -16.74 18.18
N GLU A 27 16.99 -15.71 18.70
CA GLU A 27 16.40 -14.40 18.99
C GLU A 27 16.06 -13.62 17.71
N ILE A 28 16.83 -13.82 16.63
CA ILE A 28 16.54 -13.28 15.28
C ILE A 28 15.38 -14.04 14.61
N LEU A 29 15.34 -15.36 14.77
CA LEU A 29 14.33 -16.23 14.13
C LEU A 29 12.99 -16.24 14.87
N ALA A 30 13.00 -15.99 16.18
CA ALA A 30 11.83 -15.95 17.04
C ALA A 30 12.04 -14.89 18.14
N PRO A 31 11.87 -13.59 17.84
CA PRO A 31 11.98 -12.54 18.83
C PRO A 31 10.99 -12.82 19.98
N SER A 32 11.51 -12.90 21.20
CA SER A 32 10.78 -13.14 22.46
C SER A 32 9.70 -12.09 22.73
N ASN A 33 9.76 -10.96 22.03
CA ASN A 33 8.69 -9.98 21.91
C ASN A 33 7.95 -10.22 20.60
N GLY A 34 6.99 -11.16 20.62
CA GLY A 34 6.16 -11.53 19.47
C GLY A 34 5.22 -10.43 18.97
N SER A 35 5.74 -9.26 18.59
CA SER A 35 5.03 -8.27 17.79
C SER A 35 5.38 -8.52 16.32
N TYR A 36 4.87 -9.64 15.81
CA TYR A 36 4.49 -9.68 14.41
C TYR A 36 3.16 -8.92 14.32
N ASP A 37 3.21 -7.59 14.40
CA ASP A 37 2.00 -6.73 14.33
C ASP A 37 1.21 -6.96 13.03
N PHE A 38 1.83 -7.54 12.00
CA PHE A 38 1.17 -7.95 10.75
C PHE A 38 0.36 -9.25 10.85
N LEU A 39 0.52 -10.06 11.91
CA LEU A 39 -0.29 -11.25 12.19
C LEU A 39 -1.44 -10.99 13.17
N ARG A 40 -1.55 -9.76 13.71
CA ARG A 40 -2.70 -9.39 14.53
C ARG A 40 -3.87 -9.07 13.60
N ASP A 41 -4.93 -9.86 13.71
CA ASP A 41 -6.21 -9.46 13.15
C ASP A 41 -6.57 -8.06 13.67
N PRO A 42 -7.06 -7.16 12.81
CA PRO A 42 -7.49 -5.84 13.24
C PRO A 42 -8.56 -5.98 14.33
N ALA A 43 -8.40 -5.23 15.41
CA ALA A 43 -9.32 -5.29 16.54
C ALA A 43 -10.75 -5.00 16.07
N LEU A 44 -11.69 -5.84 16.51
CA LEU A 44 -13.11 -5.62 16.29
C LEU A 44 -13.58 -4.43 17.12
N LEU A 45 -14.30 -3.52 16.47
CA LEU A 45 -14.96 -2.37 17.06
C LEU A 45 -16.29 -2.81 17.68
N THR A 46 -16.62 -2.25 18.82
CA THR A 46 -17.94 -2.36 19.44
C THR A 46 -18.98 -1.58 18.64
N SER A 47 -20.26 -1.92 18.80
CA SER A 47 -21.36 -1.17 18.19
C SER A 47 -21.38 0.30 18.61
N THR A 48 -21.01 0.59 19.86
CA THR A 48 -20.87 1.95 20.39
C THR A 48 -19.74 2.70 19.68
N GLU A 49 -18.58 2.08 19.47
CA GLU A 49 -17.46 2.70 18.74
C GLU A 49 -17.82 2.98 17.28
N VAL A 50 -18.55 2.07 16.62
CA VAL A 50 -19.03 2.27 15.25
C VAL A 50 -20.02 3.44 15.19
N ALA A 51 -20.97 3.51 16.14
CA ALA A 51 -21.93 4.61 16.20
C ALA A 51 -21.23 5.95 16.44
N LEU A 52 -20.34 6.01 17.44
CA LEU A 52 -19.53 7.20 17.75
C LEU A 52 -18.66 7.61 16.57
N PHE A 53 -18.10 6.64 15.82
CA PHE A 53 -17.33 6.94 14.63
C PHE A 53 -18.16 7.73 13.64
N PHE A 54 -19.40 7.36 13.35
CA PHE A 54 -20.21 8.02 12.31
C PHE A 54 -20.88 9.33 12.73
N MET A 55 -20.97 9.64 14.03
CA MET A 55 -21.68 10.85 14.52
C MET A 55 -21.14 12.15 13.91
N ASP A 56 -19.83 12.28 13.75
CA ASP A 56 -19.18 13.52 13.33
C ASP A 56 -18.51 13.42 11.95
N LYS A 57 -18.82 12.38 11.17
CA LYS A 57 -18.13 12.11 9.91
C LYS A 57 -18.84 12.70 8.71
N GLN A 58 -18.02 13.15 7.78
CA GLN A 58 -18.48 13.72 6.53
C GLN A 58 -19.14 12.64 5.66
N GLN A 59 -20.23 13.02 4.99
CA GLN A 59 -20.91 12.17 4.03
C GLN A 59 -20.11 12.07 2.72
N LEU A 60 -20.05 10.85 2.18
CA LEU A 60 -19.57 10.58 0.83
C LEU A 60 -20.51 11.25 -0.19
N SER A 61 -19.95 11.82 -1.24
CA SER A 61 -20.74 12.28 -2.39
C SER A 61 -21.46 11.07 -3.03
N PRO A 62 -22.59 11.25 -3.71
CA PRO A 62 -23.29 10.14 -4.36
C PRO A 62 -22.42 9.37 -5.35
N ILE A 63 -21.54 10.07 -6.07
CA ILE A 63 -20.59 9.47 -7.02
C ILE A 63 -19.59 8.56 -6.28
N TYR A 64 -19.01 9.06 -5.20
CA TYR A 64 -18.04 8.33 -4.39
C TYR A 64 -18.66 7.15 -3.65
N TYR A 65 -19.86 7.33 -3.11
CA TYR A 65 -20.63 6.26 -2.49
C TYR A 65 -20.87 5.10 -3.47
N ASN A 66 -21.36 5.41 -4.67
CA ASN A 66 -21.62 4.39 -5.70
C ASN A 66 -20.33 3.71 -6.18
N THR A 67 -19.23 4.47 -6.27
CA THR A 67 -17.93 3.92 -6.65
C THR A 67 -17.41 2.94 -5.59
N LEU A 68 -17.55 3.27 -4.30
CA LEU A 68 -17.19 2.38 -3.20
C LEU A 68 -18.08 1.13 -3.18
N LEU A 69 -19.39 1.29 -3.34
CA LEU A 69 -20.34 0.19 -3.40
C LEU A 69 -19.99 -0.79 -4.53
N ASN A 70 -19.73 -0.26 -5.73
CA ASN A 70 -19.34 -1.07 -6.89
C ASN A 70 -18.00 -1.79 -6.65
N TYR A 71 -17.05 -1.14 -5.99
CA TYR A 71 -15.78 -1.76 -5.61
C TYR A 71 -15.97 -2.93 -4.63
N LEU A 72 -16.78 -2.73 -3.58
CA LEU A 72 -17.04 -3.76 -2.58
C LEU A 72 -17.71 -4.97 -3.23
N ASN A 73 -18.75 -4.75 -4.03
CA ASN A 73 -19.49 -5.81 -4.71
C ASN A 73 -18.61 -6.54 -5.73
N SER A 74 -17.76 -5.84 -6.48
CA SER A 74 -16.82 -6.49 -7.41
C SER A 74 -15.70 -7.26 -6.70
N SER A 75 -15.40 -6.92 -5.44
CA SER A 75 -14.47 -7.67 -4.58
C SER A 75 -15.11 -8.88 -3.89
N GLY A 76 -16.39 -9.17 -4.15
CA GLY A 76 -17.13 -10.27 -3.54
C GLY A 76 -17.69 -9.96 -2.15
N ARG A 77 -17.72 -8.69 -1.74
CA ARG A 77 -18.39 -8.23 -0.52
C ARG A 77 -19.77 -7.70 -0.89
N ASP A 78 -20.82 -8.47 -0.57
CA ASP A 78 -22.21 -8.17 -0.93
C ASP A 78 -22.80 -7.04 -0.07
N TYR A 79 -22.52 -5.81 -0.47
CA TYR A 79 -23.07 -4.61 0.15
C TYR A 79 -24.26 -4.06 -0.63
N HIS A 80 -25.24 -3.55 0.12
CA HIS A 80 -26.43 -2.90 -0.41
C HIS A 80 -26.39 -1.39 -0.15
N ALA A 81 -27.00 -0.65 -1.07
CA ALA A 81 -27.16 0.79 -0.93
C ALA A 81 -28.15 1.12 0.20
N ALA A 82 -27.83 2.14 1.00
CA ALA A 82 -28.61 2.57 2.16
C ALA A 82 -29.93 3.29 1.80
N ASN A 83 -30.27 3.44 0.52
CA ASN A 83 -31.47 4.15 0.03
C ASN A 83 -32.57 3.23 -0.47
N VAL A 84 -32.44 1.91 -0.30
CA VAL A 84 -33.46 0.97 -0.77
C VAL A 84 -34.43 0.67 0.38
N ASP A 85 -35.62 1.25 0.30
CA ASP A 85 -36.67 1.18 1.32
C ASP A 85 -37.17 -0.25 1.62
N TYR A 86 -36.87 -1.21 0.74
CA TYR A 86 -37.38 -2.58 0.80
C TYR A 86 -36.61 -3.50 1.78
N TYR A 87 -35.39 -3.14 2.20
CA TYR A 87 -34.51 -4.05 2.96
C TYR A 87 -34.72 -4.06 4.47
N ARG A 88 -35.71 -3.34 4.99
CA ARG A 88 -35.96 -3.23 6.44
C ARG A 88 -36.40 -4.53 7.13
N ALA A 89 -36.69 -5.60 6.36
CA ALA A 89 -37.15 -6.87 6.90
C ALA A 89 -36.03 -7.89 7.18
N ASP A 90 -34.85 -7.75 6.57
CA ASP A 90 -33.76 -8.72 6.71
C ASP A 90 -32.55 -8.09 7.41
N LEU A 91 -32.34 -8.48 8.67
CA LEU A 91 -31.25 -8.03 9.52
C LEU A 91 -29.88 -8.61 9.12
N SER A 92 -29.84 -9.55 8.17
CA SER A 92 -28.59 -10.13 7.66
C SER A 92 -27.94 -9.32 6.53
N LEU A 93 -28.64 -8.30 6.00
CA LEU A 93 -28.15 -7.50 4.88
C LEU A 93 -27.08 -6.50 5.31
N ALA A 94 -25.92 -6.57 4.69
CA ALA A 94 -24.85 -5.59 4.87
C ALA A 94 -25.17 -4.30 4.10
N ILE A 95 -25.41 -3.21 4.83
CA ILE A 95 -25.70 -1.90 4.23
C ILE A 95 -24.44 -1.04 4.30
N LEU A 96 -24.03 -0.44 3.17
CA LEU A 96 -22.87 0.46 3.13
C LEU A 96 -23.20 1.79 3.81
N PRO A 97 -22.46 2.20 4.86
CA PRO A 97 -22.62 3.50 5.50
C PRO A 97 -22.33 4.66 4.54
N ARG A 98 -23.04 5.77 4.69
CA ARG A 98 -22.87 6.96 3.83
C ARG A 98 -21.76 7.91 4.25
N SER A 99 -21.20 7.72 5.45
CA SER A 99 -20.18 8.60 6.01
C SER A 99 -18.83 7.89 6.07
N ALA A 100 -17.75 8.67 5.95
CA ALA A 100 -16.39 8.18 6.07
C ALA A 100 -15.50 9.26 6.70
N ASP A 101 -14.36 8.84 7.23
CA ASP A 101 -13.26 9.74 7.54
C ASP A 101 -12.35 9.93 6.32
N PHE A 102 -11.75 11.11 6.21
CA PHE A 102 -10.92 11.52 5.07
C PHE A 102 -9.52 11.92 5.53
N PRO A 103 -8.77 11.00 6.18
CA PRO A 103 -7.44 11.33 6.68
C PRO A 103 -6.52 11.73 5.53
N LYS A 104 -5.62 12.68 5.77
CA LYS A 104 -4.64 13.11 4.77
C LYS A 104 -3.40 12.21 4.73
N GLN A 105 -3.24 11.33 5.71
CA GLN A 105 -2.17 10.35 5.80
C GLN A 105 -2.64 9.11 6.56
N PHE A 106 -2.07 7.95 6.27
CA PHE A 106 -2.25 6.76 7.08
C PHE A 106 -0.93 5.97 7.15
N THR A 107 -0.78 5.14 8.17
CA THR A 107 0.38 4.28 8.33
C THR A 107 -0.04 2.82 8.18
N PHE A 108 0.69 2.08 7.36
CA PHE A 108 0.47 0.65 7.13
C PHE A 108 1.82 -0.04 6.98
N GLU A 109 2.02 -1.12 7.73
CA GLU A 109 3.29 -1.87 7.79
C GLU A 109 4.53 -0.98 8.03
N GLY A 110 4.40 -0.03 8.97
CA GLY A 110 5.49 0.90 9.32
C GLY A 110 5.81 1.95 8.25
N LYS A 111 5.05 2.03 7.15
CA LYS A 111 5.19 3.04 6.10
C LYS A 111 4.04 4.04 6.18
N THR A 112 4.37 5.32 6.06
CA THR A 112 3.37 6.39 6.03
C THR A 112 3.07 6.80 4.59
N TYR A 113 1.82 6.61 4.20
CA TYR A 113 1.28 7.03 2.92
C TYR A 113 0.49 8.33 3.11
N SER A 114 0.55 9.21 2.11
CA SER A 114 -0.10 10.52 2.18
C SER A 114 -0.90 10.78 0.92
N VAL A 115 -1.93 11.62 1.02
CA VAL A 115 -2.54 12.20 -0.19
C VAL A 115 -1.57 13.18 -0.86
N GLN A 116 -1.65 13.29 -2.19
CA GLN A 116 -0.76 14.15 -2.98
C GLN A 116 -0.74 15.60 -2.49
N SER A 117 -1.90 16.15 -2.13
CA SER A 117 -2.05 17.53 -1.66
C SER A 117 -1.36 17.80 -0.31
N LYS A 118 -1.07 16.76 0.47
CA LYS A 118 -0.36 16.88 1.75
C LYS A 118 1.14 16.65 1.59
N ARG A 119 1.52 15.56 0.91
CA ARG A 119 2.92 15.20 0.71
C ARG A 119 3.08 14.33 -0.55
N GLU A 120 3.37 14.99 -1.66
CA GLU A 120 3.58 14.35 -2.97
C GLU A 120 4.60 13.21 -2.92
N ALA A 121 5.76 13.41 -2.27
CA ALA A 121 6.80 12.40 -2.18
C ALA A 121 6.36 11.07 -1.52
N SER A 122 5.27 11.08 -0.75
CA SER A 122 4.72 9.90 -0.06
C SER A 122 3.37 9.45 -0.62
N SER A 123 2.93 10.01 -1.76
CA SER A 123 1.66 9.66 -2.40
C SER A 123 1.82 8.77 -3.63
N HIS A 124 3.00 8.70 -4.24
CA HIS A 124 3.25 7.85 -5.40
C HIS A 124 3.54 6.41 -4.99
N ILE A 125 2.83 5.46 -5.59
CA ILE A 125 2.88 4.05 -5.24
C ILE A 125 2.83 3.14 -6.47
N GLN A 126 3.43 1.96 -6.34
CA GLN A 126 3.17 0.79 -7.18
C GLN A 126 2.19 -0.12 -6.44
N PHE A 127 1.22 -0.67 -7.16
CA PHE A 127 0.15 -1.49 -6.56
C PHE A 127 -0.37 -2.55 -7.53
N TYR A 128 -1.03 -3.58 -6.99
CA TYR A 128 -1.78 -4.58 -7.75
C TYR A 128 -3.17 -4.05 -8.13
N ILE A 129 -3.58 -4.25 -9.37
CA ILE A 129 -4.92 -3.88 -9.83
C ILE A 129 -5.94 -4.88 -9.26
N PRO A 130 -6.93 -4.43 -8.45
CA PRO A 130 -7.95 -5.33 -7.88
C PRO A 130 -8.68 -6.11 -8.98
N GLY A 131 -8.91 -7.40 -8.75
CA GLY A 131 -9.60 -8.29 -9.70
C GLY A 131 -8.78 -8.70 -10.93
N SER A 132 -7.57 -8.19 -11.12
CA SER A 132 -6.69 -8.58 -12.22
C SER A 132 -5.62 -9.58 -11.76
N GLN A 133 -5.38 -10.64 -12.53
CA GLN A 133 -4.36 -11.63 -12.20
C GLN A 133 -2.95 -11.01 -12.31
N ASN A 134 -2.33 -10.70 -11.17
CA ASN A 134 -0.95 -10.22 -11.04
C ASN A 134 -0.59 -8.97 -11.85
N GLN A 135 -1.58 -8.19 -12.32
CA GLN A 135 -1.29 -6.94 -13.01
C GLN A 135 -0.94 -5.85 -12.01
N THR A 136 0.15 -5.14 -12.29
CA THR A 136 0.59 -4.01 -11.46
C THR A 136 0.44 -2.71 -12.21
N ALA A 137 0.12 -1.65 -11.49
CA ALA A 137 0.12 -0.29 -12.01
C ALA A 137 0.90 0.65 -11.09
N THR A 138 1.09 1.87 -11.57
CA THR A 138 1.63 2.96 -10.77
C THR A 138 0.66 4.12 -10.76
N GLY A 139 0.64 4.86 -9.67
CA GLY A 139 -0.26 6.00 -9.53
C GLY A 139 0.04 6.81 -8.30
N CYS A 140 -0.89 7.72 -8.01
CA CYS A 140 -0.77 8.69 -6.94
C CYS A 140 -2.05 8.70 -6.09
N ILE A 141 -1.90 8.60 -4.77
CA ILE A 141 -3.00 8.65 -3.80
C ILE A 141 -3.59 10.05 -3.79
N GLN A 142 -4.85 10.16 -4.19
CA GLN A 142 -5.61 11.41 -4.22
C GLN A 142 -6.41 11.60 -2.94
N GLU A 143 -7.08 10.53 -2.49
CA GLU A 143 -7.86 10.53 -1.25
C GLU A 143 -7.63 9.22 -0.50
N ILE A 144 -7.80 9.28 0.82
CA ILE A 144 -7.81 8.13 1.71
C ILE A 144 -9.13 8.18 2.43
N TRP A 145 -9.87 7.08 2.42
CA TRP A 145 -11.12 6.93 3.14
C TRP A 145 -10.94 5.89 4.23
N GLN A 146 -11.46 6.19 5.43
CA GLN A 146 -11.55 5.22 6.51
C GLN A 146 -12.98 5.13 6.99
N LEU A 147 -13.47 3.90 7.14
CA LEU A 147 -14.79 3.65 7.69
C LEU A 147 -14.87 2.23 8.27
N PRO A 148 -15.65 2.05 9.34
CA PRO A 148 -15.91 0.73 9.88
C PRO A 148 -16.89 -0.03 8.98
N LEU A 149 -16.47 -1.22 8.56
CA LEU A 149 -17.28 -2.22 7.85
C LEU A 149 -17.15 -3.54 8.60
N GLU A 150 -18.24 -4.28 8.82
CA GLU A 150 -18.22 -5.55 9.57
C GLU A 150 -17.49 -5.42 10.93
N TYR A 151 -17.69 -4.28 11.61
CA TYR A 151 -17.02 -3.96 12.88
C TYR A 151 -15.48 -3.90 12.79
N ARG A 152 -14.90 -3.75 11.60
CA ARG A 152 -13.46 -3.56 11.39
C ARG A 152 -13.21 -2.24 10.70
N MET A 153 -12.11 -1.56 11.06
CA MET A 153 -11.73 -0.33 10.37
C MET A 153 -11.11 -0.67 9.01
N HIS A 154 -11.79 -0.30 7.93
CA HIS A 154 -11.25 -0.45 6.58
C HIS A 154 -10.66 0.87 6.10
N THR A 155 -9.54 0.78 5.37
CA THR A 155 -8.92 1.90 4.69
C THR A 155 -9.02 1.67 3.18
N PHE A 156 -9.55 2.64 2.45
CA PHE A 156 -9.61 2.65 0.99
C PHE A 156 -8.79 3.80 0.45
N LEU A 157 -8.13 3.58 -0.68
CA LEU A 157 -7.24 4.54 -1.31
C LEU A 157 -7.75 4.82 -2.70
N LEU A 158 -8.01 6.09 -2.98
CA LEU A 158 -8.41 6.56 -4.30
C LEU A 158 -7.16 6.96 -5.05
N ILE A 159 -6.86 6.20 -6.10
CA ILE A 159 -5.67 6.34 -6.90
C ILE A 159 -6.04 6.87 -8.27
N LYS A 160 -5.31 7.89 -8.73
CA LYS A 160 -5.22 8.19 -10.16
C LYS A 160 -3.92 7.63 -10.69
N GLN A 161 -4.00 6.90 -11.80
CA GLN A 161 -2.85 6.21 -12.37
C GLN A 161 -1.93 7.18 -13.11
N HIS A 162 -0.64 6.86 -13.18
CA HIS A 162 0.26 7.58 -14.08
C HIS A 162 -0.08 7.26 -15.53
N VAL A 163 -0.04 8.28 -16.39
CA VAL A 163 -0.30 8.08 -17.80
C VAL A 163 0.97 7.55 -18.50
N PRO A 164 0.90 6.40 -19.19
CA PRO A 164 2.05 5.91 -19.95
C PRO A 164 2.38 6.85 -21.10
N LEU A 165 3.66 6.93 -21.48
CA LEU A 165 4.05 7.67 -22.68
C LEU A 165 3.39 7.06 -23.93
N SER A 166 3.18 7.89 -24.94
CA SER A 166 2.84 7.43 -26.30
C SER A 166 3.89 6.46 -26.86
N THR A 167 3.54 5.67 -27.87
CA THR A 167 4.47 4.72 -28.52
C THR A 167 5.76 5.39 -28.98
N PHE A 168 5.67 6.60 -29.52
CA PHE A 168 6.84 7.39 -29.92
C PHE A 168 7.70 7.78 -28.70
N GLY A 169 7.09 8.25 -27.61
CA GLY A 169 7.80 8.58 -26.38
C GLY A 169 8.44 7.35 -25.73
N GLN A 170 7.79 6.18 -25.79
CA GLN A 170 8.37 4.92 -25.30
C GLN A 170 9.61 4.50 -26.10
N ASN A 171 9.64 4.77 -27.40
CA ASN A 171 10.83 4.53 -28.22
C ASN A 171 11.99 5.48 -27.89
N GLN A 172 11.74 6.58 -27.19
CA GLN A 172 12.76 7.52 -26.71
C GLN A 172 13.12 7.31 -25.23
N ASN A 173 12.37 6.47 -24.53
CA ASN A 173 12.55 6.22 -23.12
C ASN A 173 13.88 5.47 -22.88
N PRO A 174 14.85 6.08 -22.17
CA PRO A 174 16.14 5.42 -21.94
C PRO A 174 16.03 4.22 -21.00
N TYR A 175 15.04 4.19 -20.10
CA TYR A 175 14.89 3.12 -19.12
C TYR A 175 14.29 1.83 -19.70
N SER A 176 13.80 1.87 -20.95
CA SER A 176 13.33 0.66 -21.65
C SER A 176 14.47 -0.10 -22.34
N ARG A 177 15.69 0.45 -22.35
CA ARG A 177 16.85 -0.10 -23.08
C ARG A 177 18.05 -0.30 -22.17
N GLU A 178 18.92 -1.22 -22.58
CA GLU A 178 20.23 -1.43 -21.96
C GLU A 178 21.11 -0.17 -22.07
N PRO A 179 21.91 0.18 -21.04
CA PRO A 179 22.08 -0.52 -19.75
C PRO A 179 21.08 -0.11 -18.65
N CYS A 180 20.14 0.78 -18.96
CA CYS A 180 19.27 1.43 -17.97
C CYS A 180 18.04 0.58 -17.57
N SER A 181 17.73 -0.47 -18.32
CA SER A 181 16.67 -1.46 -18.04
C SER A 181 16.72 -2.04 -16.62
N PHE A 182 17.90 -2.21 -16.04
CA PHE A 182 18.09 -2.78 -14.71
C PHE A 182 17.72 -1.84 -13.55
N LEU A 183 17.50 -0.55 -13.82
CA LEU A 183 17.29 0.47 -12.77
C LEU A 183 15.89 0.43 -12.14
N LYS A 184 15.02 -0.53 -12.51
CA LYS A 184 13.63 -0.64 -12.02
C LYS A 184 12.91 0.71 -12.09
N SER A 185 13.06 1.36 -13.24
CA SER A 185 12.62 2.73 -13.47
C SER A 185 11.91 2.84 -14.82
N ASN A 186 11.02 3.81 -14.95
CA ASN A 186 10.31 4.09 -16.20
C ASN A 186 10.04 5.58 -16.35
N LEU A 187 9.72 6.02 -17.57
CA LEU A 187 9.14 7.33 -17.82
C LEU A 187 7.64 7.21 -18.05
N VAL A 188 6.91 8.13 -17.43
CA VAL A 188 5.48 8.37 -17.63
C VAL A 188 5.28 9.85 -17.98
N GLU A 189 4.10 10.21 -18.48
CA GLU A 189 3.76 11.62 -18.62
C GLU A 189 3.65 12.27 -17.22
N ASP A 190 4.00 13.54 -17.08
CA ASP A 190 3.82 14.32 -15.85
C ASP A 190 2.34 14.74 -15.69
N ARG A 191 1.45 13.74 -15.72
CA ARG A 191 0.02 13.87 -15.44
C ARG A 191 -0.56 12.53 -15.01
N LEU A 192 -1.72 12.61 -14.39
CA LEU A 192 -2.50 11.47 -13.92
C LEU A 192 -3.70 11.22 -14.83
N THR A 193 -4.26 10.02 -14.78
CA THR A 193 -5.54 9.69 -15.44
C THR A 193 -6.69 10.47 -14.81
N ASP A 194 -7.76 10.69 -15.58
CA ASP A 194 -8.99 11.29 -15.05
C ASP A 194 -9.79 10.29 -14.21
N HIS A 195 -9.71 9.01 -14.57
CA HIS A 195 -10.36 7.92 -13.87
C HIS A 195 -9.68 7.64 -12.52
N THR A 196 -10.52 7.36 -11.52
CA THR A 196 -10.09 7.01 -10.17
C THR A 196 -10.33 5.53 -9.93
N LEU A 197 -9.32 4.86 -9.38
CA LEU A 197 -9.36 3.47 -8.97
C LEU A 197 -9.36 3.40 -7.45
N ILE A 198 -10.21 2.56 -6.87
CA ILE A 198 -10.17 2.25 -5.44
C ILE A 198 -9.29 1.02 -5.24
N ILE A 199 -8.37 1.09 -4.27
CA ILE A 199 -7.59 -0.04 -3.77
C ILE A 199 -7.59 -0.04 -2.24
N GLU A 200 -7.25 -1.17 -1.63
CA GLU A 200 -6.94 -1.30 -0.20
C GLU A 200 -5.42 -1.38 0.07
N PRO A 201 -4.94 -1.13 1.31
CA PRO A 201 -3.52 -1.13 1.65
C PRO A 201 -2.75 -2.40 1.26
N ASN A 202 -3.40 -3.56 1.35
CA ASN A 202 -2.82 -4.85 0.95
C ASN A 202 -2.49 -4.95 -0.55
N HIS A 203 -3.06 -4.10 -1.40
CA HIS A 203 -2.73 -4.03 -2.82
C HIS A 203 -1.44 -3.22 -3.07
N ILE A 204 -0.96 -2.45 -2.10
CA ILE A 204 0.24 -1.63 -2.27
C ILE A 204 1.48 -2.52 -2.25
N ILE A 205 2.32 -2.35 -3.26
CA ILE A 205 3.61 -3.04 -3.36
C ILE A 205 4.70 -2.19 -2.70
N CYS A 206 4.84 -0.93 -3.14
CA CYS A 206 5.86 -0.03 -2.61
C CYS A 206 5.59 1.45 -2.92
N HIS A 207 6.33 2.33 -2.24
CA HIS A 207 6.48 3.72 -2.63
C HIS A 207 7.34 3.85 -3.90
N LEU A 208 6.99 4.84 -4.71
CA LEU A 208 7.80 5.25 -5.85
C LEU A 208 8.60 6.49 -5.49
N ALA A 209 9.88 6.49 -5.85
CA ALA A 209 10.61 7.75 -5.99
C ALA A 209 10.26 8.35 -7.35
N VAL A 210 10.00 9.66 -7.38
CA VAL A 210 9.56 10.38 -8.57
C VAL A 210 10.47 11.57 -8.85
N TYR A 211 10.72 11.84 -10.13
CA TYR A 211 11.49 12.99 -10.56
C TYR A 211 10.91 13.58 -11.85
N LYS A 212 10.38 14.81 -11.75
CA LYS A 212 9.76 15.52 -12.87
C LYS A 212 10.81 16.08 -13.82
N ARG A 213 10.52 16.03 -15.12
CA ARG A 213 11.39 16.46 -16.21
C ARG A 213 10.60 17.37 -17.17
N PRO A 214 11.21 18.47 -17.64
CA PRO A 214 10.55 19.34 -18.59
C PRO A 214 10.34 18.64 -19.94
N ALA A 215 9.46 19.21 -20.75
CA ALA A 215 9.33 18.84 -22.16
C ALA A 215 10.68 18.97 -22.90
N GLY A 216 10.88 18.11 -23.90
CA GLY A 216 12.12 17.99 -24.67
C GLY A 216 13.14 17.02 -24.07
N THR A 217 12.96 16.55 -22.83
CA THR A 217 13.86 15.56 -22.21
C THR A 217 13.83 14.27 -23.03
N PHE A 218 15.02 13.77 -23.43
CA PHE A 218 15.19 12.61 -24.33
C PHE A 218 14.49 12.75 -25.70
N GLY A 219 14.14 13.99 -26.11
CA GLY A 219 13.39 14.23 -27.35
C GLY A 219 11.87 14.05 -27.22
N ILE A 220 11.35 13.85 -26.00
CA ILE A 220 9.93 13.66 -25.73
C ILE A 220 9.25 15.03 -25.59
N SER A 221 8.22 15.29 -26.40
CA SER A 221 7.60 16.62 -26.51
C SER A 221 6.76 17.05 -25.30
N CYS A 222 6.32 16.12 -24.46
CA CYS A 222 5.54 16.41 -23.25
C CYS A 222 6.43 16.44 -21.99
N LYS A 223 5.92 17.05 -20.91
CA LYS A 223 6.54 16.93 -19.59
C LYS A 223 6.46 15.47 -19.14
N THR A 224 7.56 14.96 -18.59
CA THR A 224 7.66 13.57 -18.18
C THR A 224 8.03 13.46 -16.71
N MET A 225 7.77 12.31 -16.12
CA MET A 225 8.17 11.99 -14.76
C MET A 225 8.88 10.64 -14.78
N ALA A 226 10.10 10.60 -14.26
CA ALA A 226 10.79 9.36 -13.98
C ALA A 226 10.23 8.78 -12.70
N ILE A 227 9.76 7.54 -12.76
CA ILE A 227 9.28 6.78 -11.60
C ILE A 227 10.23 5.61 -11.36
N THR A 228 10.59 5.36 -10.10
CA THR A 228 11.44 4.22 -9.73
C THR A 228 10.82 3.42 -8.60
N TRP A 229 10.75 2.10 -8.79
CA TRP A 229 10.33 1.11 -7.79
C TRP A 229 11.52 0.25 -7.34
N SER A 230 12.74 0.76 -7.47
CA SER A 230 13.95 0.10 -6.98
C SER A 230 13.91 -0.21 -5.47
N LEU A 231 13.09 0.53 -4.71
CA LEU A 231 12.81 0.28 -3.30
C LEU A 231 11.99 -0.99 -3.05
N ASN A 232 11.38 -1.59 -4.08
CA ASN A 232 10.77 -2.90 -3.99
C ASN A 232 11.87 -3.97 -3.87
N ARG A 233 12.05 -4.46 -2.64
CA ARG A 233 13.00 -5.51 -2.27
C ARG A 233 12.51 -6.94 -2.53
N GLY A 234 11.39 -7.12 -3.24
CA GLY A 234 10.84 -8.45 -3.53
C GLY A 234 10.35 -9.19 -2.29
N ARG A 235 9.93 -8.45 -1.26
CA ARG A 235 9.27 -9.04 -0.08
C ARG A 235 7.82 -9.29 -0.48
N HIS A 236 7.52 -10.54 -0.81
CA HIS A 236 6.17 -11.09 -0.93
C HIS A 236 5.89 -11.92 0.32
#